data_AF-A0A0A2AQ09-F1
#
_entry.id   AF-A0A0A2AQ09-F1
#
_cell.length_a   1.000
_cell.length_b   1.000
_cell.length_c   1.000
_cell.angle_alpha   90.00
_cell.angle_beta   90.00
_cell.angle_gamma   90.00
#
_symmetry.space_group_name_H-M   'P 1'
#
loop_
_entity.id
_entity.type
_entity.pdbx_description
1 polymer ?
#
loop_
_entity_poly.entity_id
_entity_poly.type
_entity_poly.pdbx_seq_one_letter_code
_entity_poly.pdbx_strand_id
1 'polypeptide(L)' 'MQDTNTANQGDLIFKLDQDRSWLLENLDKGKWPEIRGELAALERKISKFIISVQENNVDI' A
#
# COMPACT_ATOMS: atom_id res chain seq x y z
N MET A 1 -5.14 29.70 -4.23
CA MET A 1 -4.81 28.71 -3.19
C MET A 1 -5.30 27.38 -3.72
N GLN A 2 -4.41 26.48 -4.13
CA GLN A 2 -4.80 25.15 -4.60
C GLN A 2 -5.27 24.34 -3.39
N ASP A 3 -6.48 23.80 -3.47
CA ASP A 3 -7.03 22.91 -2.46
C ASP A 3 -6.08 21.74 -2.24
N THR A 4 -5.41 21.72 -1.09
CA THR A 4 -4.46 20.67 -0.68
C THR A 4 -5.13 19.31 -0.40
N ASN A 5 -6.42 19.17 -0.75
CA ASN A 5 -7.26 18.01 -0.48
C ASN A 5 -7.57 17.15 -1.72
N THR A 6 -7.14 17.54 -2.92
CA THR A 6 -7.27 16.69 -4.11
C THR A 6 -5.96 15.96 -4.36
N ALA A 7 -5.53 15.12 -3.39
CA ALA A 7 -4.50 14.15 -3.69
C ALA A 7 -5.06 13.23 -4.79
N ASN A 8 -4.42 13.26 -5.97
CA ASN A 8 -4.83 12.40 -7.08
C ASN A 8 -4.84 10.95 -6.56
N GLN A 9 -5.92 10.22 -6.82
CA GLN A 9 -6.05 8.83 -6.39
C GLN A 9 -4.84 8.00 -6.81
N GLY A 10 -4.25 8.30 -7.97
CA GLY A 10 -2.99 7.69 -8.42
C GLY A 10 -1.81 7.97 -7.48
N ASP A 11 -1.66 9.20 -6.98
CA ASP A 11 -0.60 9.57 -6.04
C ASP A 11 -0.76 8.89 -4.68
N LEU A 12 -2.01 8.72 -4.22
CA LEU A 12 -2.31 8.00 -2.99
C LEU A 12 -2.00 6.51 -3.10
N ILE A 13 -2.37 5.89 -4.23
CA ILE A 13 -2.06 4.49 -4.50
C ILE A 13 -0.56 4.27 -4.65
N PHE A 14 0.15 5.21 -5.28
CA PHE A 14 1.60 5.16 -5.39
C PHE A 14 2.29 5.20 -4.02
N LYS A 15 1.91 6.14 -3.15
CA LYS A 15 2.45 6.21 -1.77
C LYS A 15 2.15 4.93 -0.98
N LEU A 16 0.93 4.41 -1.10
CA LEU A 16 0.54 3.18 -0.42
C LEU A 16 1.35 1.97 -0.90
N ASP A 17 1.70 1.90 -2.19
CA ASP A 17 2.57 0.84 -2.71
C ASP A 17 4.02 0.96 -2.24
N GLN A 18 4.52 2.19 -2.09
CA GLN A 18 5.83 2.44 -1.47
C GLN A 18 5.85 1.98 0.00
N ASP A 19 4.83 2.32 0.77
CA ASP A 19 4.71 1.91 2.18
C ASP A 19 4.60 0.39 2.32
N ARG A 20 3.83 -0.25 1.45
CA ARG A 20 3.72 -1.71 1.36
C ARG A 20 5.08 -2.36 1.07
N SER A 21 5.82 -1.82 0.11
CA SER A 21 7.14 -2.34 -0.28
C SER A 21 8.16 -2.17 0.84
N TRP A 22 8.13 -1.03 1.54
CA TRP A 22 8.94 -0.80 2.73
C TRP A 22 8.60 -1.79 3.83
N LEU A 23 7.30 -2.05 4.10
CA LEU A 23 6.87 -3.02 5.10
C LEU A 23 7.41 -4.42 4.76
N LEU A 24 7.27 -4.87 3.51
CA LEU A 24 7.76 -6.16 3.05
C LEU A 24 9.27 -6.31 3.21
N GLU A 25 10.06 -5.30 2.81
CA GLU A 25 11.52 -5.32 2.94
C GLU A 25 11.96 -5.45 4.40
N ASN A 26 11.26 -4.78 5.32
CA ASN A 26 11.56 -4.88 6.75
C ASN A 26 11.16 -6.26 7.33
N LEU A 27 10.07 -6.86 6.84
CA LEU A 27 9.69 -8.23 7.20
C LEU A 27 10.71 -9.26 6.70
N ASP A 28 11.28 -9.06 5.50
CA ASP A 28 12.32 -9.93 4.93
C ASP A 28 13.64 -9.82 5.69
N LYS A 29 13.95 -8.62 6.21
CA LYS A 29 15.08 -8.40 7.13
C LYS A 29 14.85 -8.99 8.52
N GLY A 30 13.71 -9.61 8.78
CA GLY A 30 13.38 -10.24 10.06
C GLY A 30 13.00 -9.26 11.18
N LYS A 31 12.57 -8.03 10.83
CA LYS A 31 12.06 -7.08 11.82
C LYS A 31 10.69 -7.52 12.35
N TRP A 32 10.40 -7.12 13.58
CA TRP A 32 9.14 -7.37 14.29
C TRP A 32 8.73 -8.85 14.30
N PRO A 33 9.60 -9.77 14.76
CA PRO A 33 9.32 -11.19 14.75
C PRO A 33 8.05 -11.56 15.55
N GLU A 34 7.70 -10.77 16.57
CA GLU A 34 6.53 -11.00 17.43
C GLU A 34 5.19 -10.78 16.69
N ILE A 35 5.17 -9.88 15.71
CA ILE A 35 3.96 -9.50 14.95
C ILE A 35 4.12 -9.75 13.44
N ARG A 36 5.16 -10.48 13.02
CA ARG A 36 5.49 -10.75 11.61
C ARG A 36 4.30 -11.33 10.84
N GLY A 37 3.55 -12.24 11.44
CA GLY A 37 2.38 -12.86 10.82
C GLY A 37 1.27 -11.86 10.54
N GLU A 38 1.00 -10.96 11.48
CA GLU A 38 -0.01 -9.91 11.34
C GLU A 38 0.40 -8.86 10.32
N LEU A 39 1.67 -8.43 10.34
CA LEU A 39 2.23 -7.50 9.36
C LEU A 39 2.26 -8.07 7.95
N ALA A 40 2.58 -9.36 7.78
CA ALA A 40 2.49 -10.04 6.50
C ALA A 40 1.03 -10.13 6.00
N ALA A 41 0.07 -10.33 6.90
CA ALA A 41 -1.34 -10.29 6.54
C ALA A 41 -1.80 -8.88 6.15
N LEU A 42 -1.29 -7.84 6.81
CA LEU A 42 -1.53 -6.44 6.48
C LEU A 42 -0.97 -6.09 5.09
N GLU A 43 0.30 -6.42 4.84
CA GLU A 43 0.95 -6.24 3.53
C GLU A 43 0.11 -6.85 2.40
N ARG A 44 -0.34 -8.09 2.57
CA ARG A 44 -1.18 -8.79 1.58
C ARG A 44 -2.52 -8.12 1.36
N LYS A 45 -3.15 -7.59 2.41
CA LYS A 45 -4.41 -6.82 2.28
C LYS A 45 -4.18 -5.54 1.50
N ILE A 46 -3.08 -4.83 1.75
CA ILE A 46 -2.70 -3.62 1.02
C ILE A 46 -2.43 -3.96 -0.45
N SER A 47 -1.70 -5.03 -0.74
CA SER A 47 -1.45 -5.50 -2.12
C SER A 47 -2.77 -5.75 -2.87
N LYS A 48 -3.71 -6.49 -2.27
CA LYS A 48 -5.02 -6.76 -2.87
C LYS A 48 -5.83 -5.48 -3.10
N PHE A 49 -5.77 -4.54 -2.16
CA PHE A 49 -6.46 -3.26 -2.30
C PHE A 49 -5.91 -2.43 -3.46
N ILE A 50 -4.58 -2.33 -3.58
CA ILE A 50 -3.93 -1.62 -4.70
C ILE A 50 -4.34 -2.23 -6.03
N ILE A 51 -4.28 -3.56 -6.16
CA ILE A 51 -4.71 -4.27 -7.38
C ILE A 51 -6.17 -3.96 -7.70
N SER A 52 -7.05 -4.10 -6.71
CA SER A 52 -8.48 -3.80 -6.89
C SER A 52 -8.70 -2.36 -7.36
N VAL A 53 -8.02 -1.38 -6.78
CA VAL A 53 -8.14 0.01 -7.21
C VAL A 53 -7.61 0.20 -8.63
N GLN A 54 -6.48 -0.42 -9.00
CA GLN A 54 -5.93 -0.35 -10.36
C GLN A 54 -6.86 -1.00 -11.39
N GLU A 55 -7.50 -2.12 -11.06
CA GLU A 55 -8.47 -2.79 -11.91
C GLU A 55 -9.77 -1.98 -12.08
N ASN A 56 -10.22 -1.29 -11.03
CA ASN A 56 -11.43 -0.46 -11.07
C ASN A 56 -11.18 0.96 -11.61
N ASN A 57 -9.93 1.40 -11.71
CA ASN A 57 -9.53 2.66 -12.32
C ASN A 57 -9.30 2.55 -13.84
N VAL A 58 -9.57 1.39 -14.44
CA VAL A 58 -9.62 1.26 -15.90
C VAL A 58 -10.87 1.99 -16.39
N ASP A 59 -10.64 3.13 -17.05
CA ASP A 59 -11.61 4.08 -17.61
C ASP A 59 -12.94 3.44 -18.08
N ILE A 60 -14.06 4.06 -17.63
CA ILE A 60 -15.28 4.23 -18.43
C ILE A 60 -15.16 5.56 -19.15
#